data_AF-A0AA36BUV9-F1
#
_entry.id   AF-A0AA36BUV9-F1
#
_cell.length_a   1.000
_cell.length_b   1.000
_cell.length_c   1.000
_cell.angle_alpha   90.00
_cell.angle_beta   90.00
_cell.angle_gamma   90.00
#
_symmetry.space_group_name_H-M   'P 1'
#
loop_
_entity.id
_entity.type
_entity.pdbx_description
1 polymer ?
#
loop_
_entity_poly.entity_id
_entity_poly.type
_entity_poly.pdbx_seq_one_letter_code
_entity_poly.pdbx_strand_id
1 'polypeptide(L)'
;MKSSPHLHVPSDKTKNIYAVIPDTYNRLADNAITAKYKKVDDTALTESNLAGKKIATSLKLDDRTEPLRVKSPHFTLKDHKNNFDNKPSVRLINPTKSDIGSVSKKILDRILPKIREASPLPLWNRTSEEITWFRDLSDKSNTRFLQLDI
;
A
#
# COMPACT_ATOMS: atom_id res chain seq x y z
N MET A 1 -29.99 -21.02 -11.15
CA MET A 1 -28.81 -21.08 -10.26
C MET A 1 -29.24 -20.68 -8.86
N LYS A 2 -29.13 -21.56 -7.85
CA LYS A 2 -29.46 -21.18 -6.47
C LYS A 2 -28.34 -20.29 -5.92
N SER A 3 -28.67 -19.07 -5.52
CA SER A 3 -27.74 -18.17 -4.84
C SER A 3 -27.34 -18.79 -3.49
N SER A 4 -26.05 -18.99 -3.25
CA SER A 4 -25.56 -19.41 -1.93
C SER A 4 -25.81 -18.27 -0.94
N PRO A 5 -26.32 -18.54 0.28
CA PRO A 5 -26.49 -17.51 1.31
C PRO A 5 -25.15 -17.05 1.92
N HIS A 6 -24.04 -17.69 1.54
CA HIS A 6 -22.70 -17.40 2.07
C HIS A 6 -21.82 -16.68 1.05
N LEU A 7 -20.96 -15.79 1.57
CA LEU A 7 -19.89 -15.14 0.82
C LEU A 7 -18.68 -16.07 0.75
N HIS A 8 -18.02 -16.13 -0.41
CA HIS A 8 -16.79 -16.89 -0.57
C HIS A 8 -15.58 -15.97 -0.41
N VAL A 9 -14.76 -16.21 0.61
CA VAL A 9 -13.61 -15.37 0.97
C VAL A 9 -12.31 -16.19 0.84
N PRO A 10 -11.34 -15.75 0.03
CA PRO A 10 -10.08 -16.46 -0.12
C PRO A 10 -9.15 -16.26 1.09
N SER A 11 -8.24 -17.22 1.29
CA SER A 11 -7.11 -17.06 2.20
C SER A 11 -6.07 -16.06 1.66
N ASP A 12 -5.34 -15.44 2.58
CA ASP A 12 -4.19 -14.56 2.30
C ASP A 12 -2.97 -15.32 1.77
N LYS A 13 -2.71 -16.54 2.24
CA LYS A 13 -1.45 -17.28 1.96
C LYS A 13 -1.64 -18.69 1.45
N THR A 14 -2.80 -19.30 1.68
CA THR A 14 -3.11 -20.64 1.18
C THR A 14 -4.04 -20.53 -0.02
N LYS A 15 -4.33 -21.67 -0.65
CA LYS A 15 -5.29 -21.75 -1.77
C LYS A 15 -6.74 -21.97 -1.28
N ASN A 16 -6.98 -21.88 0.03
CA ASN A 16 -8.28 -22.15 0.62
C ASN A 16 -9.28 -21.02 0.33
N ILE A 17 -10.55 -21.40 0.22
CA ILE A 17 -11.69 -20.48 0.11
C ILE A 17 -12.70 -20.88 1.17
N TYR A 18 -13.13 -19.91 1.97
CA TYR A 18 -14.06 -20.13 3.09
C TYR A 18 -15.43 -19.58 2.76
N ALA A 19 -16.48 -20.32 3.08
CA ALA A 19 -17.85 -19.83 3.08
C ALA A 19 -18.11 -19.07 4.39
N VAL A 20 -18.46 -17.79 4.30
CA VAL A 20 -18.64 -16.89 5.43
C VAL A 20 -20.05 -16.30 5.39
N ILE A 21 -20.75 -16.31 6.52
CA ILE A 21 -22.06 -15.69 6.65
C ILE A 21 -21.92 -14.16 6.47
N PRO A 22 -22.80 -13.48 5.71
CA PRO A 22 -22.70 -12.04 5.44
C PRO A 22 -22.54 -11.16 6.69
N ASP A 23 -23.28 -11.45 7.77
CA ASP A 23 -23.15 -10.74 9.05
C ASP A 23 -21.73 -10.87 9.65
N THR A 24 -21.18 -12.09 9.62
CA THR A 24 -19.82 -12.35 10.12
C THR A 24 -18.78 -11.64 9.24
N TYR A 25 -18.99 -11.62 7.92
CA TYR A 25 -18.12 -10.87 7.00
C TYR A 25 -18.11 -9.37 7.34
N ASN A 26 -19.30 -8.77 7.52
CA ASN A 26 -19.42 -7.35 7.85
C ASN A 26 -18.77 -7.02 9.20
N ARG A 27 -18.99 -7.85 10.22
CA ARG A 27 -18.34 -7.69 11.54
C ARG A 27 -16.81 -7.79 11.44
N LEU A 28 -16.29 -8.72 10.66
CA LEU A 28 -14.85 -8.86 10.43
C LEU A 28 -14.27 -7.66 9.69
N ALA A 29 -14.98 -7.14 8.67
CA ALA A 29 -14.59 -5.93 7.95
C ALA A 29 -14.56 -4.72 8.88
N ASP A 30 -15.63 -4.47 9.63
CA ASP A 30 -15.75 -3.34 10.56
C ASP A 30 -14.66 -3.38 11.62
N ASN A 31 -14.43 -4.53 12.26
CA ASN A 31 -13.36 -4.68 13.25
C ASN A 31 -11.98 -4.40 12.66
N ALA A 32 -11.73 -4.87 11.43
CA ALA A 32 -10.45 -4.66 10.77
C ALA A 32 -10.22 -3.20 10.36
N ILE A 33 -11.25 -2.51 9.88
CA ILE A 33 -11.17 -1.10 9.49
C ILE A 33 -11.01 -0.22 10.73
N THR A 34 -11.85 -0.43 11.73
CA THR A 34 -11.86 0.39 12.95
C THR A 34 -10.69 0.13 13.89
N ALA A 35 -9.92 -0.95 13.69
CA ALA A 35 -8.71 -1.22 14.47
C ALA A 35 -7.63 -0.12 14.34
N LYS A 36 -7.58 0.57 13.20
CA LYS A 36 -6.59 1.64 12.94
C LYS A 36 -7.18 2.94 12.42
N TYR A 37 -8.41 2.91 11.89
CA TYR A 37 -9.03 4.06 11.24
C TYR A 37 -10.29 4.48 11.98
N LYS A 38 -10.57 5.77 11.97
CA LYS A 38 -11.80 6.33 12.52
C LYS A 38 -12.87 6.43 11.42
N LYS A 39 -14.13 6.20 11.77
CA LYS A 39 -15.26 6.53 10.89
C LYS A 39 -15.37 8.04 10.78
N VAL A 40 -15.52 8.53 9.55
CA VAL A 40 -15.67 9.95 9.22
C VAL A 40 -16.96 10.15 8.45
N ASP A 41 -17.47 11.37 8.44
CA ASP A 41 -18.61 11.75 7.63
C ASP A 41 -18.23 11.95 6.15
N ASP A 42 -19.24 12.07 5.29
CA ASP A 42 -19.05 12.15 3.84
C ASP A 42 -18.34 13.44 3.38
N THR A 43 -18.35 14.49 4.20
CA THR A 43 -17.67 15.76 3.85
C THR A 43 -16.15 15.60 3.89
N ALA A 44 -15.63 14.73 4.77
CA ALA A 44 -14.21 14.46 4.92
C ALA A 44 -13.55 13.94 3.63
N LEU A 45 -14.29 13.18 2.80
CA LEU A 45 -13.78 12.72 1.50
C LEU A 45 -13.61 13.90 0.53
N THR A 46 -14.58 14.81 0.51
CA THR A 46 -14.55 16.00 -0.34
C THR A 46 -13.40 16.92 0.06
N GLU A 47 -13.24 17.16 1.36
CA GLU A 47 -12.13 17.95 1.91
C GLU A 47 -10.77 17.32 1.58
N SER A 48 -10.64 16.00 1.74
CA SER A 48 -9.42 15.26 1.39
C SER A 48 -9.08 15.39 -0.09
N ASN A 49 -10.08 15.29 -0.97
CA ASN A 49 -9.90 15.45 -2.41
C ASN A 49 -9.52 16.88 -2.79
N LEU A 50 -10.11 17.89 -2.15
CA LEU A 50 -9.74 19.29 -2.37
C LEU A 50 -8.31 19.58 -1.93
N ALA A 51 -7.89 19.07 -0.77
CA ALA A 51 -6.51 19.18 -0.28
C ALA A 51 -5.54 18.48 -1.23
N GLY A 52 -5.86 17.26 -1.66
CA GLY A 52 -5.07 16.51 -2.64
C GLY A 52 -4.92 17.24 -3.98
N LYS A 53 -6.01 17.83 -4.49
CA LYS A 53 -6.00 18.64 -5.71
C LYS A 53 -5.07 19.84 -5.60
N LYS A 54 -5.12 20.59 -4.49
CA LYS A 54 -4.22 21.74 -4.25
C LYS A 54 -2.75 21.31 -4.33
N ILE A 55 -2.40 20.18 -3.70
CA ILE A 55 -1.03 19.63 -3.73
C ILE A 55 -0.66 19.22 -5.16
N ALA A 56 -1.53 18.46 -5.84
CA ALA A 56 -1.29 17.98 -7.19
C ALA A 56 -1.07 19.13 -8.19
N THR A 57 -1.91 20.17 -8.14
CA THR A 57 -1.76 21.37 -8.97
C THR A 57 -0.46 22.12 -8.67
N SER A 58 -0.08 22.25 -7.39
CA SER A 58 1.19 22.90 -7.02
C SER A 58 2.42 22.18 -7.59
N LEU A 59 2.29 20.88 -7.83
CA LEU A 59 3.33 20.00 -8.37
C LEU A 59 3.16 19.69 -9.87
N LYS A 60 2.14 20.25 -10.53
CA LYS A 60 1.79 19.99 -11.93
C LYS A 60 1.59 18.49 -12.21
N LEU A 61 0.78 17.84 -11.37
CA LEU A 61 0.43 16.42 -11.45
C LEU A 61 -1.09 16.20 -11.57
N ASP A 62 -1.88 17.27 -11.54
CA ASP A 62 -3.33 17.21 -11.49
C ASP A 62 -3.98 16.58 -12.73
N ASP A 63 -3.27 16.57 -13.87
CA ASP A 63 -3.66 15.87 -15.09
C ASP A 63 -3.54 14.34 -15.00
N ARG A 64 -2.81 13.82 -14.01
CA ARG A 64 -2.45 12.39 -13.86
C ARG A 64 -2.83 11.81 -12.51
N THR A 65 -3.52 12.56 -11.65
CA THR A 65 -3.97 12.10 -10.33
C THR A 65 -5.49 12.01 -10.29
N GLU A 66 -6.01 10.86 -9.87
CA GLU A 66 -7.45 10.69 -9.64
C GLU A 66 -7.85 11.09 -8.21
N PRO A 67 -9.06 11.64 -8.01
CA PRO A 67 -9.61 11.83 -6.67
C PRO A 67 -9.89 10.47 -6.00
N LEU A 68 -9.82 10.46 -4.67
CA LEU A 68 -10.27 9.33 -3.86
C LEU A 68 -11.76 9.09 -4.09
N ARG A 69 -12.12 7.81 -4.20
CA ARG A 69 -13.50 7.34 -4.35
C ARG A 69 -13.81 6.34 -3.24
N VAL A 70 -15.07 6.35 -2.80
CA VAL A 70 -15.57 5.34 -1.86
C VAL A 70 -15.52 3.97 -2.54
N LYS A 71 -14.91 3.00 -1.87
CA LYS A 71 -14.84 1.61 -2.31
C LYS A 71 -15.24 0.71 -1.15
N SER A 72 -16.01 -0.33 -1.47
CA SER A 72 -16.30 -1.37 -0.49
C SER A 72 -14.99 -2.05 -0.06
N PRO A 73 -14.82 -2.31 1.25
CA PRO A 73 -13.63 -2.98 1.74
C PRO A 73 -13.64 -4.45 1.31
N HIS A 74 -12.51 -4.92 0.81
CA HIS A 74 -12.27 -6.33 0.56
C HIS A 74 -11.23 -6.84 1.56
N PHE A 75 -11.29 -8.11 1.93
CA PHE A 75 -10.28 -8.72 2.76
C PHE A 75 -10.08 -10.20 2.44
N THR A 76 -8.92 -10.71 2.81
CA THR A 76 -8.61 -12.15 2.81
C THR A 76 -8.46 -12.66 4.23
N LEU A 77 -8.71 -13.96 4.44
CA LEU A 77 -8.59 -14.61 5.74
C LEU A 77 -7.16 -15.08 6.00
N LYS A 78 -6.63 -14.83 7.20
CA LYS A 78 -5.30 -15.29 7.60
C LYS A 78 -5.39 -16.64 8.31
N ASP A 79 -5.70 -17.69 7.55
CA ASP A 79 -5.78 -19.07 8.04
C ASP A 79 -4.45 -19.64 8.54
N HIS A 80 -3.34 -19.08 8.08
CA HIS A 80 -2.00 -19.40 8.57
C HIS A 80 -1.68 -18.85 9.98
N LYS A 81 -2.62 -18.17 10.65
CA LYS A 81 -2.42 -17.65 12.01
C LYS A 81 -2.96 -18.62 13.05
N ASN A 82 -2.27 -18.69 14.19
CA ASN A 82 -2.72 -19.47 15.34
C ASN A 82 -4.14 -19.05 15.74
N ASN A 83 -4.94 -20.02 16.20
CA ASN A 83 -6.30 -19.80 16.68
C ASN A 83 -7.27 -19.25 15.60
N PHE A 84 -7.02 -19.53 14.32
CA PHE A 84 -7.89 -19.11 13.22
C PHE A 84 -9.34 -19.58 13.39
N ASP A 85 -9.56 -20.81 13.84
CA ASP A 85 -10.90 -21.41 13.97
C ASP A 85 -11.78 -20.64 14.97
N ASN A 86 -11.19 -20.11 16.04
CA ASN A 86 -11.93 -19.38 17.08
C ASN A 86 -11.88 -17.86 16.89
N LYS A 87 -10.76 -17.32 16.38
CA LYS A 87 -10.53 -15.89 16.22
C LYS A 87 -9.88 -15.61 14.86
N PRO A 88 -10.64 -15.70 13.76
CA PRO A 88 -10.10 -15.45 12.44
C PRO A 88 -9.62 -14.00 12.34
N SER A 89 -8.40 -13.82 11.86
CA SER A 89 -7.86 -12.49 11.55
C SER A 89 -7.87 -12.28 10.04
N VAL A 90 -7.98 -11.03 9.61
CA VAL A 90 -8.09 -10.68 8.20
C VAL A 90 -6.91 -9.85 7.71
N ARG A 91 -6.68 -9.85 6.40
CA ARG A 91 -5.86 -8.86 5.70
C ARG A 91 -6.78 -8.00 4.85
N LEU A 92 -6.91 -6.72 5.21
CA LEU A 92 -7.63 -5.77 4.37
C LEU A 92 -6.90 -5.62 3.03
N ILE A 93 -7.64 -5.83 1.95
CA ILE A 93 -7.22 -5.59 0.58
C ILE A 93 -7.87 -4.29 0.13
N ASN A 94 -7.03 -3.27 0.09
CA ASN A 94 -7.30 -1.97 -0.51
C ASN A 94 -8.44 -1.13 0.14
N PRO A 95 -8.26 -0.63 1.36
CA PRO A 95 -8.93 0.60 1.76
C PRO A 95 -8.19 1.77 1.08
N THR A 96 -8.52 2.03 -0.19
CA THR A 96 -8.14 3.20 -1.01
C THR A 96 -6.69 3.72 -0.88
N LYS A 97 -5.83 3.38 -1.85
CA LYS A 97 -4.56 4.09 -2.06
C LYS A 97 -4.78 5.39 -2.83
N SER A 98 -4.23 6.49 -2.33
CA SER A 98 -4.18 7.77 -3.05
C SER A 98 -3.00 7.79 -4.03
N ASP A 99 -3.20 8.39 -5.21
CA ASP A 99 -2.13 8.68 -6.16
C ASP A 99 -1.14 9.74 -5.64
N ILE A 100 -1.45 10.37 -4.49
CA ILE A 100 -0.57 11.31 -3.81
C ILE A 100 0.78 10.69 -3.39
N GLY A 101 0.92 9.35 -3.37
CA GLY A 101 2.23 8.71 -3.18
C GLY A 101 3.27 9.13 -4.23
N SER A 102 2.82 9.57 -5.41
CA SER A 102 3.69 10.16 -6.44
C SER A 102 4.32 11.50 -6.02
N VAL A 103 3.70 12.22 -5.08
CA VAL A 103 4.23 13.47 -4.51
C VAL A 103 5.54 13.23 -3.79
N SER A 104 5.61 12.18 -2.96
CA SER A 104 6.84 11.82 -2.24
C SER A 104 8.00 11.62 -3.21
N LYS A 105 7.75 10.98 -4.36
CA LYS A 105 8.76 10.81 -5.41
C LYS A 105 9.23 12.14 -5.99
N LYS A 106 8.33 13.07 -6.30
CA LYS A 106 8.71 14.41 -6.82
C LYS A 106 9.53 15.22 -5.82
N ILE A 107 9.21 15.12 -4.54
CA ILE A 107 9.97 15.77 -3.47
C ILE A 107 11.37 15.17 -3.40
N LEU A 108 11.48 13.83 -3.41
CA LEU A 108 12.77 13.13 -3.42
C LEU A 108 13.59 13.50 -4.65
N ASP A 109 12.99 13.51 -5.84
CA ASP A 109 13.66 13.88 -7.10
C ASP A 109 14.24 15.31 -7.06
N ARG A 110 13.61 16.23 -6.32
CA ARG A 110 14.10 17.60 -6.12
C ARG A 110 15.27 17.69 -5.13
N ILE A 111 15.25 16.86 -4.09
CA ILE A 111 16.24 16.88 -3.00
C ILE A 111 17.50 16.11 -3.39
N LEU A 112 17.35 14.99 -4.09
CA LEU A 112 18.43 14.08 -4.45
C LEU A 112 19.64 14.75 -5.11
N PRO A 113 19.50 15.65 -6.11
CA PRO A 113 20.64 16.34 -6.70
C PRO A 113 21.45 17.15 -5.68
N LYS A 114 20.77 17.85 -4.76
CA LYS A 114 21.43 18.65 -3.72
C LYS A 114 22.22 17.80 -2.73
N ILE A 115 21.68 16.63 -2.38
CA ILE A 115 22.40 15.71 -1.49
C ILE A 115 23.57 15.06 -2.25
N ARG A 116 23.41 14.72 -3.52
CA ARG A 116 24.49 14.19 -4.37
C ARG A 116 25.64 15.19 -4.53
N GLU A 117 25.37 16.49 -4.55
CA GLU A 117 26.42 17.53 -4.53
C GLU A 117 27.17 17.58 -3.21
N ALA A 118 26.50 17.29 -2.09
CA ALA A 118 27.06 17.39 -0.74
C ALA A 118 27.59 16.06 -0.17
N SER A 119 27.31 14.92 -0.82
CA SER A 119 27.62 13.58 -0.32
C SER A 119 28.29 12.74 -1.40
N PRO A 120 29.37 12.00 -1.06
CA PRO A 120 30.02 11.07 -1.98
C PRO A 120 29.21 9.78 -2.22
N LEU A 121 28.05 9.62 -1.58
CA LEU A 121 27.27 8.39 -1.66
C LEU A 121 26.47 8.28 -2.97
N PRO A 122 26.43 7.09 -3.59
CA PRO A 122 25.59 6.84 -4.74
C PRO A 122 24.13 6.74 -4.29
N LEU A 123 23.41 7.86 -4.35
CA LEU A 123 21.98 7.92 -4.02
C LEU A 123 21.14 7.59 -5.25
N TRP A 124 21.02 6.31 -5.61
CA TRP A 124 20.26 5.88 -6.80
C TRP A 124 18.78 6.23 -6.69
N ASN A 125 18.21 6.75 -7.77
CA ASN A 125 16.78 7.11 -7.84
C ASN A 125 15.99 6.22 -8.80
N ARG A 126 16.68 5.31 -9.48
CA ARG A 126 16.15 4.36 -10.46
C ARG A 126 16.87 3.04 -10.29
N THR A 127 16.12 1.95 -10.36
CA THR A 127 16.66 0.59 -10.35
C THR A 127 17.69 0.37 -11.47
N SER A 128 17.57 1.06 -12.61
CA SER A 128 18.57 0.98 -13.68
C SER A 128 19.93 1.52 -13.26
N GLU A 129 20.00 2.62 -12.49
CA GLU A 129 21.26 3.20 -12.02
C GLU A 129 21.94 2.24 -11.02
N GLU A 130 21.17 1.65 -10.12
CA GLU A 130 21.62 0.64 -9.17
C GLU A 130 22.14 -0.61 -9.89
N ILE A 131 21.41 -1.11 -10.90
CA ILE A 131 21.83 -2.28 -11.69
C ILE A 131 23.12 -1.99 -12.46
N THR A 132 23.24 -0.82 -13.09
CA THR A 132 24.47 -0.43 -13.79
C THR A 132 25.64 -0.39 -12.82
N TRP A 133 25.50 0.31 -11.69
CA TRP A 133 26.52 0.33 -10.65
C TRP A 133 26.92 -1.07 -10.20
N PHE A 134 25.93 -1.95 -9.92
CA PHE A 134 26.19 -3.30 -9.48
C PHE A 134 26.92 -4.13 -10.55
N ARG A 135 26.57 -3.94 -11.84
CA ARG A 135 27.24 -4.63 -12.95
C ARG A 135 28.69 -4.21 -13.11
N ASP A 136 28.99 -2.94 -12.87
CA ASP A 136 30.32 -2.35 -13.05
C ASP A 136 31.29 -2.66 -11.91
N LEU A 137 30.85 -3.34 -10.84
CA LEU A 137 31.74 -3.84 -9.78
C LEU A 137 32.70 -4.91 -10.34
N SER A 138 34.00 -4.64 -10.24
CA SER A 138 35.08 -5.50 -10.75
C SER A 138 35.31 -6.77 -9.94
N ASP A 139 35.18 -6.72 -8.61
CA ASP A 139 35.40 -7.87 -7.72
C ASP A 139 34.14 -8.20 -6.89
N LYS A 140 33.17 -8.81 -7.56
CA LYS A 140 31.90 -9.27 -6.95
C LYS A 140 32.11 -10.41 -5.95
N SER A 141 33.15 -11.22 -6.14
CA SER A 141 33.51 -12.35 -5.29
C SER A 141 33.99 -11.93 -3.90
N ASN A 142 34.75 -10.84 -3.81
CA ASN A 142 35.30 -10.32 -2.56
C ASN A 142 34.50 -9.15 -1.97
N THR A 143 33.36 -8.78 -2.57
CA THR A 143 32.45 -7.79 -2.00
C THR A 143 31.31 -8.45 -1.22
N ARG A 144 30.69 -7.70 -0.31
CA ARG A 144 29.55 -8.14 0.51
C ARG A 144 28.52 -7.01 0.55
N PHE A 145 27.24 -7.36 0.54
CA PHE A 145 26.17 -6.40 0.77
C PHE A 145 26.07 -6.08 2.25
N LEU A 146 26.05 -4.78 2.58
CA LEU A 146 25.68 -4.30 3.89
C LEU A 146 24.20 -3.91 3.83
N GLN A 147 23.34 -4.72 4.43
CA GLN A 147 21.96 -4.33 4.69
C GLN A 147 21.92 -3.62 6.03
N LEU A 148 21.51 -2.35 6.01
CA LEU A 148 21.17 -1.60 7.21
C LEU A 148 19.65 -1.63 7.32
N ASP A 149 19.12 -2.34 8.33
CA ASP A 149 17.71 -2.19 8.71
C ASP A 149 17.56 -0.84 9.41
N ILE A 150 16.74 0.04 8.83
CA ILE A 150 16.36 1.35 9.39
C ILE A 150 14.86 1.32 9.71
#